data_AF-A0A3Q3EQ64-F1
#
_entry.id   AF-A0A3Q3EQ64-F1
#
_cell.length_a   1.000
_cell.length_b   1.000
_cell.length_c   1.000
_cell.angle_alpha   90.00
_cell.angle_beta   90.00
_cell.angle_gamma   90.00
#
_symmetry.space_group_name_H-M   'P 1'
#
loop_
_entity.id
_entity.type
_entity.pdbx_description
1 polymer ?
#
loop_
_entity_poly.entity_id
_entity_poly.type
_entity_poly.pdbx_seq_one_letter_code
_entity_poly.pdbx_strand_id
1 'polypeptide(L)'
;MADLEAVLADVSYLMAMEKSKSTPAARASKKIILPEPSIRSVMQKYLEERDELTFDKIFNQKIGFLLFKDFCMNEIDEAVPQLKFYEEIKDYEKLDSEDERSSRSRQIYDGYIMKELLSSSHPFSKKAVDHVQSHLKKKQVPPTLFQPYIVEICDSLRGKIFQKFIESDKFTRFCQWKNVELNIHLTMNDFSVHRIIGRGGFGEVYGCRKADTGKMYAMKCLDKKRIKMKQGETLALNERIMLSLVSTGDCPFIVCMTYAFHTPDKLCFILDLMNGGDLHYHLSQHGVFSEKEMRFYAAEIILGLEHMHNRFVVYRDLKPANILLDEHGHVRISDLGLACDFSKKKPHLGGGEKQELNYP
;
A
#
# COMPACT_ATOMS: atom_id res chain seq x y z
N MET A 1 -2.82 -32.65 -26.45
CA MET A 1 -3.66 -32.22 -25.30
C MET A 1 -2.95 -31.18 -24.44
N ALA A 2 -1.73 -31.43 -23.93
CA ALA A 2 -0.98 -30.46 -23.11
C ALA A 2 -0.75 -29.08 -23.77
N ASP A 3 -0.57 -29.04 -25.09
CA ASP A 3 -0.33 -27.80 -25.84
C ASP A 3 -1.59 -26.91 -25.94
N LEU A 4 -2.78 -27.53 -26.06
CA LEU A 4 -4.04 -26.80 -26.09
C LEU A 4 -4.41 -26.26 -24.70
N GLU A 5 -4.16 -27.02 -23.64
CA GLU A 5 -4.39 -26.55 -22.26
C GLU A 5 -3.48 -25.37 -21.90
N ALA A 6 -2.21 -25.41 -22.31
CA ALA A 6 -1.27 -24.30 -22.11
C ALA A 6 -1.74 -23.03 -22.84
N VAL A 7 -2.12 -23.16 -24.12
CA VAL A 7 -2.64 -22.04 -24.92
C VAL A 7 -3.94 -21.48 -24.32
N LEU A 8 -4.86 -22.33 -23.87
CA LEU A 8 -6.09 -21.90 -23.22
C LEU A 8 -5.83 -21.17 -21.89
N ALA A 9 -4.86 -21.64 -21.09
CA ALA A 9 -4.45 -20.99 -19.86
C ALA A 9 -3.83 -19.60 -20.13
N ASP A 10 -3.03 -19.49 -21.19
CA ASP A 10 -2.42 -18.23 -21.63
C ASP A 10 -3.46 -17.22 -22.12
N VAL A 11 -4.39 -17.66 -22.98
CA VAL A 11 -5.48 -16.81 -23.48
C VAL A 11 -6.37 -16.35 -22.32
N SER A 12 -6.74 -17.25 -21.41
CA SER A 12 -7.52 -16.92 -20.21
C SER A 12 -6.82 -15.88 -19.34
N TYR A 13 -5.51 -16.02 -19.14
CA TYR A 13 -4.70 -15.09 -18.36
C TYR A 13 -4.58 -13.71 -19.05
N LEU A 14 -4.27 -13.66 -20.34
CA LEU A 14 -4.17 -12.41 -21.09
C LEU A 14 -5.52 -11.68 -21.14
N MET A 15 -6.61 -12.41 -21.37
CA MET A 15 -7.96 -11.87 -21.28
C MET A 15 -8.22 -11.31 -19.89
N ALA A 16 -7.81 -11.99 -18.82
CA ALA A 16 -7.98 -11.51 -17.46
C ALA A 16 -7.19 -10.21 -17.19
N MET A 17 -5.98 -10.09 -17.73
CA MET A 17 -5.14 -8.90 -17.62
C MET A 17 -5.71 -7.69 -18.35
N GLU A 18 -6.04 -7.83 -19.64
CA GLU A 18 -6.59 -6.74 -20.46
C GLU A 18 -7.88 -6.19 -19.83
N LYS A 19 -8.70 -7.11 -19.33
CA LYS A 19 -9.93 -6.83 -18.60
C LYS A 19 -9.69 -6.11 -17.27
N SER A 20 -8.57 -6.35 -16.58
CA SER A 20 -8.25 -5.72 -15.29
C SER A 20 -7.91 -4.22 -15.38
N LYS A 21 -7.57 -3.74 -16.59
CA LYS A 21 -7.35 -2.31 -16.88
C LYS A 21 -8.63 -1.48 -16.74
N SER A 22 -9.80 -2.13 -16.77
CA SER A 22 -11.12 -1.56 -16.52
C SER A 22 -11.64 -1.94 -15.13
N THR A 23 -12.37 -1.01 -14.49
CA THR A 23 -12.95 -1.04 -13.12
C THR A 23 -12.99 -2.43 -12.44
N PRO A 24 -12.00 -2.78 -11.57
CA PRO A 24 -11.84 -4.13 -11.01
C PRO A 24 -13.09 -4.69 -10.31
N ALA A 25 -13.85 -3.83 -9.62
CA ALA A 25 -15.04 -4.19 -8.86
C ALA A 25 -16.16 -4.81 -9.73
N ALA A 26 -16.23 -4.48 -11.02
CA ALA A 26 -17.24 -5.06 -11.94
C ALA A 26 -17.02 -6.56 -12.23
N ARG A 27 -15.91 -7.13 -11.73
CA ARG A 27 -15.47 -8.52 -12.01
C ARG A 27 -15.35 -9.36 -10.76
N ALA A 28 -15.80 -8.85 -9.62
CA ALA A 28 -15.93 -9.66 -8.42
C ALA A 28 -16.93 -10.80 -8.69
N SER A 29 -16.46 -12.04 -8.67
CA SER A 29 -17.31 -13.24 -8.79
C SER A 29 -18.00 -13.60 -7.48
N LYS A 30 -17.49 -13.08 -6.34
CA LYS A 30 -18.14 -13.13 -5.03
C LYS A 30 -18.44 -11.71 -4.56
N LYS A 31 -19.54 -11.52 -3.85
CA LYS A 31 -19.86 -10.21 -3.23
C LYS A 31 -19.38 -10.19 -1.79
N ILE A 32 -18.83 -9.06 -1.36
CA ILE A 32 -18.61 -8.80 0.06
C ILE A 32 -19.98 -8.50 0.68
N ILE A 33 -20.35 -9.26 1.71
CA ILE A 33 -21.58 -9.05 2.47
C ILE A 33 -21.17 -8.38 3.79
N LEU A 34 -21.73 -7.20 4.05
CA LEU A 34 -21.49 -6.51 5.30
C LEU A 34 -22.40 -7.10 6.39
N PRO A 35 -21.91 -7.25 7.63
CA PRO A 35 -22.74 -7.63 8.77
C PRO A 35 -23.81 -6.58 9.06
N GLU A 36 -24.87 -6.96 9.78
CA GLU A 36 -25.92 -6.04 10.22
C GLU A 36 -25.37 -4.87 11.08
N PRO A 37 -26.01 -3.69 11.09
CA PRO A 37 -25.57 -2.52 11.85
C PRO A 37 -25.34 -2.78 13.35
N SER A 38 -26.04 -3.76 13.93
CA SER A 38 -25.89 -4.18 15.33
C SER A 38 -24.47 -4.61 15.70
N ILE A 39 -23.64 -4.98 14.72
CA ILE A 39 -22.22 -5.33 14.90
C ILE A 39 -21.41 -4.19 15.54
N ARG A 40 -21.88 -2.94 15.42
CA ARG A 40 -21.26 -1.76 16.04
C ARG A 40 -21.04 -1.95 17.53
N SER A 41 -22.00 -2.53 18.25
CA SER A 41 -21.92 -2.72 19.71
C SER A 41 -20.68 -3.53 20.12
N VAL A 42 -20.34 -4.59 19.37
CA VAL A 42 -19.18 -5.44 19.61
C VAL A 42 -17.91 -4.77 19.09
N MET A 43 -17.96 -4.22 17.87
CA MET A 43 -16.78 -3.64 17.22
C MET A 43 -16.28 -2.38 17.91
N GLN A 44 -17.18 -1.52 18.39
CA GLN A 44 -16.79 -0.32 19.09
C GLN A 44 -16.03 -0.67 20.36
N LYS A 45 -16.55 -1.57 21.19
CA LYS A 45 -15.85 -2.06 22.40
C LYS A 45 -14.51 -2.70 22.06
N TYR A 46 -14.45 -3.53 21.02
CA TYR A 46 -13.20 -4.15 20.55
C TYR A 46 -12.12 -3.13 20.17
N LEU A 47 -12.51 -2.04 19.50
CA LEU A 47 -11.62 -0.97 19.07
C LEU A 47 -11.18 -0.11 20.27
N GLU A 48 -12.08 0.21 21.20
CA GLU A 48 -11.78 0.96 22.43
C GLU A 48 -10.76 0.22 23.30
N GLU A 49 -10.95 -1.08 23.53
CA GLU A 49 -10.03 -1.91 24.34
C GLU A 49 -8.60 -1.99 23.75
N ARG A 50 -8.43 -1.72 22.46
CA ARG A 50 -7.15 -1.74 21.74
C ARG A 50 -6.60 -0.35 21.44
N ASP A 51 -7.23 0.70 21.97
CA ASP A 51 -6.88 2.09 21.68
C ASP A 51 -6.98 2.43 20.18
N GLU A 52 -7.78 1.68 19.41
CA GLU A 52 -7.98 1.88 17.96
C GLU A 52 -9.06 2.91 17.63
N LEU A 53 -9.82 3.36 18.64
CA LEU A 53 -10.91 4.33 18.50
C LEU A 53 -10.43 5.78 18.69
N THR A 54 -9.52 6.25 17.82
CA THR A 54 -9.04 7.63 17.83
C THR A 54 -9.17 8.28 16.46
N PHE A 55 -9.22 9.61 16.41
CA PHE A 55 -9.28 10.37 15.16
C PHE A 55 -8.15 9.96 14.22
N ASP A 56 -6.91 10.02 14.70
CA ASP A 56 -5.74 9.78 13.86
C ASP A 56 -5.70 8.33 13.34
N LYS A 57 -6.11 7.33 14.15
CA LYS A 57 -6.14 5.93 13.69
C LYS A 57 -7.23 5.67 12.66
N ILE A 58 -8.42 6.25 12.81
CA ILE A 58 -9.51 6.08 11.85
C ILE A 58 -9.27 6.92 10.59
N PHE A 59 -8.91 8.19 10.75
CA PHE A 59 -8.75 9.15 9.67
C PHE A 59 -7.58 8.79 8.75
N ASN A 60 -6.51 8.18 9.27
CA ASN A 60 -5.40 7.71 8.43
C ASN A 60 -5.69 6.37 7.72
N GLN A 61 -6.81 5.69 8.02
CA GLN A 61 -7.26 4.54 7.25
C GLN A 61 -8.08 5.01 6.04
N LYS A 62 -7.81 4.46 4.85
CA LYS A 62 -8.52 4.86 3.61
C LYS A 62 -10.04 4.78 3.73
N ILE A 63 -10.58 3.69 4.27
CA ILE A 63 -12.04 3.54 4.49
C ILE A 63 -12.54 4.51 5.56
N GLY A 64 -11.78 4.70 6.63
CA GLY A 64 -12.12 5.65 7.70
C GLY A 64 -12.19 7.09 7.19
N PHE A 65 -11.18 7.56 6.43
CA PHE A 65 -11.19 8.86 5.76
C PHE A 65 -12.39 9.03 4.84
N LEU A 66 -12.67 8.06 3.98
CA LEU A 66 -13.78 8.15 3.01
C LEU A 66 -15.14 8.26 3.71
N LEU A 67 -15.36 7.49 4.78
CA LEU A 67 -16.60 7.55 5.56
C LEU A 67 -16.70 8.82 6.39
N PHE A 68 -15.59 9.28 6.98
CA PHE A 68 -15.54 10.56 7.69
C PHE A 68 -15.80 11.75 6.75
N LYS A 69 -15.28 11.69 5.53
CA LYS A 69 -15.54 12.67 4.48
C LYS A 69 -17.01 12.68 4.07
N ASP A 70 -17.58 11.51 3.82
CA ASP A 70 -19.00 11.37 3.48
C ASP A 70 -19.89 11.93 4.61
N PHE A 71 -19.56 11.62 5.88
CA PHE A 71 -20.22 12.22 7.04
C PHE A 71 -20.17 13.76 7.02
N CYS A 72 -18.97 14.34 6.85
CA CYS A 72 -18.77 15.78 6.86
C CYS A 72 -19.45 16.51 5.68
N MET A 73 -19.71 15.81 4.57
CA MET A 73 -20.31 16.40 3.38
C MET A 73 -21.83 16.26 3.34
N ASN A 74 -22.37 15.16 3.87
CA ASN A 74 -23.75 14.74 3.60
C ASN A 74 -24.62 14.51 4.85
N GLU A 75 -24.05 14.36 6.05
CA GLU A 75 -24.82 14.01 7.25
C GLU A 75 -24.74 15.05 8.37
N ILE A 76 -23.64 15.79 8.48
CA ILE A 76 -23.49 16.79 9.55
C ILE A 76 -24.23 18.10 9.20
N ASP A 77 -24.97 18.65 10.15
CA ASP A 77 -25.76 19.89 9.98
C ASP A 77 -24.93 21.18 9.93
N GLU A 78 -23.61 21.10 10.16
CA GLU A 78 -22.70 22.25 10.16
C GLU A 78 -21.69 22.12 9.02
N ALA A 79 -21.41 23.23 8.32
CA ALA A 79 -20.43 23.21 7.25
C ALA A 79 -19.02 22.90 7.79
N VAL A 80 -18.33 21.96 7.14
CA VAL A 80 -16.94 21.57 7.47
C VAL A 80 -15.98 21.98 6.34
N PRO A 81 -15.80 23.29 6.05
CA PRO A 81 -14.96 23.76 4.95
C PRO A 81 -13.49 23.36 5.10
N GLN A 82 -13.01 23.17 6.34
CA GLN A 82 -11.64 22.74 6.62
C GLN A 82 -11.29 21.39 6.01
N LEU A 83 -12.26 20.48 5.82
CA LEU A 83 -11.99 19.20 5.18
C LEU A 83 -11.69 19.36 3.67
N LYS A 84 -12.41 20.25 2.98
CA LYS A 84 -12.10 20.57 1.58
C LYS A 84 -10.72 21.21 1.46
N PHE A 85 -10.37 22.09 2.40
CA PHE A 85 -9.04 22.69 2.43
C PHE A 85 -7.94 21.65 2.65
N TYR A 86 -8.15 20.67 3.53
CA TYR A 86 -7.25 19.53 3.70
C TYR A 86 -7.03 18.77 2.38
N GLU A 87 -8.09 18.47 1.63
CA GLU A 87 -7.97 17.77 0.34
C GLU A 87 -7.18 18.58 -0.69
N GLU A 88 -7.42 19.88 -0.79
CA GLU A 88 -6.67 20.76 -1.70
C GLU A 88 -5.18 20.79 -1.38
N ILE A 89 -4.83 20.78 -0.08
CA ILE A 89 -3.43 20.67 0.35
C ILE A 89 -2.86 19.29 -0.01
N LYS A 90 -3.63 18.21 0.19
CA LYS A 90 -3.18 16.85 -0.19
C LYS A 90 -3.00 16.66 -1.68
N ASP A 91 -3.74 17.38 -2.50
CA ASP A 91 -3.50 17.40 -3.94
C ASP A 91 -2.32 18.28 -4.33
N TYR A 92 -2.10 19.39 -3.62
CA TYR A 92 -0.89 20.20 -3.77
C TYR A 92 0.40 19.43 -3.44
N GLU A 93 0.39 18.61 -2.38
CA GLU A 93 1.53 17.78 -1.96
C GLU A 93 1.97 16.78 -3.04
N LYS A 94 1.07 16.38 -3.95
CA LYS A 94 1.31 15.40 -5.02
C LYS A 94 1.82 16.04 -6.32
N LEU A 95 1.88 17.36 -6.41
CA LEU A 95 2.34 18.04 -7.63
C LEU A 95 3.85 17.91 -7.77
N ASP A 96 4.29 17.33 -8.88
CA ASP A 96 5.71 17.06 -9.16
C ASP A 96 6.46 18.35 -9.55
N SER A 97 5.82 19.24 -10.32
CA SER A 97 6.44 20.45 -10.86
C SER A 97 6.37 21.65 -9.91
N GLU A 98 7.47 22.41 -9.82
CA GLU A 98 7.51 23.67 -9.08
C GLU A 98 6.60 24.75 -9.70
N ASP A 99 6.42 24.74 -11.02
CA ASP A 99 5.55 25.69 -11.72
C ASP A 99 4.07 25.43 -11.41
N GLU A 100 3.69 24.14 -11.36
CA GLU A 100 2.35 23.72 -10.95
C GLU A 100 2.09 24.07 -9.48
N ARG A 101 3.06 23.76 -8.59
CA ARG A 101 2.99 24.17 -7.18
C ARG A 101 2.90 25.69 -7.03
N SER A 102 3.62 26.45 -7.84
CA SER A 102 3.57 27.92 -7.82
C SER A 102 2.18 28.45 -8.16
N SER A 103 1.55 27.91 -9.19
CA SER A 103 0.20 28.30 -9.60
C SER A 103 -0.85 27.84 -8.58
N ARG A 104 -0.76 26.59 -8.13
CA ARG A 104 -1.70 25.99 -7.18
C ARG A 104 -1.64 26.63 -5.79
N SER A 105 -0.44 26.93 -5.29
CA SER A 105 -0.27 27.57 -3.97
C SER A 105 -0.94 28.94 -3.90
N ARG A 106 -0.92 29.74 -4.98
CA ARG A 106 -1.65 31.02 -5.05
C ARG A 106 -3.16 30.81 -5.04
N GLN A 107 -3.67 29.86 -5.83
CA GLN A 107 -5.10 29.53 -5.84
C GLN A 107 -5.60 29.11 -4.46
N ILE A 108 -4.84 28.26 -3.76
CA ILE A 108 -5.14 27.82 -2.40
C ILE A 108 -5.11 29.00 -1.43
N TYR A 109 -4.07 29.83 -1.51
CA TYR A 109 -3.93 31.01 -0.67
C TYR A 109 -5.11 31.98 -0.84
N ASP A 110 -5.47 32.32 -2.08
CA ASP A 110 -6.56 33.27 -2.36
C ASP A 110 -7.93 32.68 -1.98
N GLY A 111 -8.15 31.40 -2.27
CA GLY A 111 -9.44 30.73 -2.08
C GLY A 111 -9.78 30.43 -0.62
N TYR A 112 -8.77 30.10 0.20
CA TYR A 112 -8.97 29.66 1.59
C TYR A 112 -8.42 30.67 2.59
N ILE A 113 -7.14 31.02 2.48
CA ILE A 113 -6.44 31.82 3.50
C ILE A 113 -6.84 33.30 3.41
N MET A 114 -6.81 33.90 2.22
CA MET A 114 -7.10 35.32 2.03
C MET A 114 -8.58 35.62 2.28
N LYS A 115 -9.48 34.76 1.79
CA LYS A 115 -10.92 34.89 2.02
C LYS A 115 -11.25 34.87 3.53
N GLU A 116 -10.57 34.03 4.29
CA GLU A 116 -10.73 33.93 5.73
C GLU A 116 -10.22 35.19 6.44
N LEU A 117 -9.00 35.64 6.13
CA LEU A 117 -8.42 36.87 6.68
C LEU A 117 -9.35 38.08 6.47
N LEU A 118 -9.99 38.15 5.30
CA LEU A 118 -10.97 39.20 5.00
C LEU A 118 -12.28 39.05 5.79
N SER A 119 -12.69 37.83 6.11
CA SER A 119 -13.92 37.55 6.86
C SER A 119 -13.79 37.74 8.38
N SER A 120 -12.58 37.96 8.91
CA SER A 120 -12.30 38.08 10.36
C SER A 120 -12.83 36.92 11.22
N SER A 121 -13.02 35.75 10.63
CA SER A 121 -13.51 34.56 11.33
C SER A 121 -12.43 33.90 12.21
N HIS A 122 -11.15 34.25 12.02
CA HIS A 122 -9.96 33.85 12.80
C HIS A 122 -9.85 32.35 13.22
N PRO A 123 -10.13 31.35 12.37
CA PRO A 123 -9.89 29.96 12.75
C PRO A 123 -8.41 29.54 12.72
N PHE A 124 -7.55 30.11 11.87
CA PHE A 124 -6.12 29.73 11.81
C PHE A 124 -5.19 30.68 12.55
N SER A 125 -4.09 30.12 13.06
CA SER A 125 -3.12 30.89 13.83
C SER A 125 -2.32 31.85 12.94
N LYS A 126 -1.97 33.01 13.51
CA LYS A 126 -1.07 33.97 12.85
C LYS A 126 0.26 33.33 12.43
N LYS A 127 0.73 32.33 13.19
CA LYS A 127 1.96 31.59 12.89
C LYS A 127 1.86 30.79 11.58
N ALA A 128 0.73 30.13 11.33
CA ALA A 128 0.51 29.39 10.08
C ALA A 128 0.42 30.34 8.87
N VAL A 129 -0.29 31.46 9.04
CA VAL A 129 -0.41 32.51 8.01
C VAL A 129 0.97 33.10 7.68
N ASP A 130 1.71 33.54 8.68
CA ASP A 130 3.04 34.14 8.50
C ASP A 130 4.02 33.16 7.85
N HIS A 131 3.94 31.87 8.19
CA HIS A 131 4.76 30.82 7.58
C HIS A 131 4.53 30.75 6.05
N VAL A 132 3.27 30.61 5.61
CA VAL A 132 2.95 30.51 4.18
C VAL A 132 3.24 31.81 3.45
N GLN A 133 2.86 32.97 4.00
CA GLN A 133 3.15 34.25 3.38
C GLN A 133 4.65 34.50 3.19
N SER A 134 5.48 34.12 4.17
CA SER A 134 6.94 34.26 4.08
C SER A 134 7.53 33.45 2.92
N HIS A 135 7.07 32.20 2.75
CA HIS A 135 7.51 31.33 1.65
C HIS A 135 7.02 31.83 0.29
N LEU A 136 5.76 32.23 0.19
CA LEU A 136 5.20 32.79 -1.05
C LEU A 136 5.92 34.09 -1.48
N LYS A 137 6.27 34.98 -0.53
CA LYS A 137 7.07 36.19 -0.81
C LYS A 137 8.45 35.86 -1.37
N LYS A 138 9.07 34.77 -0.90
CA LYS A 138 10.36 34.26 -1.38
C LYS A 138 10.24 33.40 -2.65
N LYS A 139 9.02 33.20 -3.18
CA LYS A 139 8.72 32.27 -4.29
C LYS A 139 9.16 30.83 -4.01
N GLN A 140 9.16 30.42 -2.75
CA GLN A 140 9.50 29.06 -2.34
C GLN A 140 8.20 28.28 -2.12
N VAL A 141 7.99 27.22 -2.89
CA VAL A 141 6.76 26.41 -2.86
C VAL A 141 7.08 24.92 -2.66
N PRO A 142 7.65 24.55 -1.50
CA PRO A 142 7.92 23.15 -1.19
C PRO A 142 6.59 22.38 -1.02
N PRO A 143 6.56 21.06 -1.28
CA PRO A 143 5.35 20.24 -1.05
C PRO A 143 4.76 20.38 0.36
N THR A 144 5.61 20.66 1.35
CA THR A 144 5.23 20.84 2.76
C THR A 144 4.78 22.26 3.12
N LEU A 145 4.59 23.16 2.15
CA LEU A 145 4.28 24.58 2.37
C LEU A 145 3.10 24.80 3.33
N PHE A 146 2.04 24.01 3.19
CA PHE A 146 0.81 24.15 3.96
C PHE A 146 0.76 23.24 5.19
N GLN A 147 1.88 22.63 5.60
CA GLN A 147 1.86 21.67 6.70
C GLN A 147 1.41 22.25 8.06
N PRO A 148 1.68 23.52 8.40
CA PRO A 148 1.07 24.14 9.58
C PRO A 148 -0.47 24.14 9.55
N TYR A 149 -1.07 24.34 8.37
CA TYR A 149 -2.53 24.28 8.21
C TYR A 149 -3.06 22.86 8.35
N ILE A 150 -2.36 21.84 7.86
CA ILE A 150 -2.77 20.44 8.06
C ILE A 150 -2.88 20.12 9.55
N VAL A 151 -1.92 20.55 10.37
CA VAL A 151 -1.95 20.34 11.81
C VAL A 151 -3.17 21.01 12.44
N GLU A 152 -3.39 22.30 12.16
CA GLU A 152 -4.53 23.04 12.72
C GLU A 152 -5.90 22.52 12.25
N ILE A 153 -6.00 22.09 10.98
CA ILE A 153 -7.21 21.46 10.45
C ILE A 153 -7.49 20.14 11.17
N CYS A 154 -6.49 19.26 11.29
CA CYS A 154 -6.64 17.98 11.98
C CYS A 154 -7.02 18.18 13.45
N ASP A 155 -6.43 19.15 14.14
CA ASP A 155 -6.77 19.48 15.53
C ASP A 155 -8.22 19.97 15.66
N SER A 156 -8.69 20.78 14.71
CA SER A 156 -10.10 21.20 14.63
C SER A 156 -11.06 20.02 14.42
N LEU A 157 -10.68 19.07 13.56
CA LEU A 157 -11.50 17.89 13.26
C LEU A 157 -11.55 16.87 14.41
N ARG A 158 -10.47 16.73 15.19
CA ARG A 158 -10.33 15.75 16.29
C ARG A 158 -11.35 15.92 17.42
N GLY A 159 -11.89 17.12 17.60
CA GLY A 159 -12.83 17.46 18.67
C GLY A 159 -14.28 17.06 18.39
N LYS A 160 -15.18 18.04 18.46
CA LYS A 160 -16.64 17.85 18.37
C LYS A 160 -17.07 17.14 17.07
N ILE A 161 -16.41 17.44 15.95
CA ILE A 161 -16.74 16.85 14.64
C ILE A 161 -16.50 15.34 14.65
N PHE A 162 -15.34 14.91 15.16
CA PHE A 162 -15.05 13.48 15.30
C PHE A 162 -15.99 12.78 16.27
N GLN A 163 -16.36 13.41 17.40
CA GLN A 163 -17.35 12.82 18.32
C GLN A 163 -18.71 12.61 17.64
N LYS A 164 -19.21 13.59 16.89
CA LYS A 164 -20.45 13.43 16.10
C LYS A 164 -20.31 12.34 15.02
N PHE A 165 -19.13 12.19 14.40
CA PHE A 165 -18.87 11.09 13.48
C PHE A 165 -19.00 9.74 14.19
N ILE A 166 -18.41 9.58 15.38
CA ILE A 166 -18.54 8.34 16.17
C ILE A 166 -20.00 8.03 16.50
N GLU A 167 -20.82 9.04 16.74
CA GLU A 167 -22.26 8.87 17.00
C GLU A 167 -23.04 8.44 15.73
N SER A 168 -22.61 8.88 14.55
CA SER A 168 -23.29 8.70 13.25
C SER A 168 -23.37 7.28 12.70
N ASP A 169 -24.21 7.11 11.67
CA ASP A 169 -24.30 5.87 10.89
C ASP A 169 -23.09 5.61 9.99
N LYS A 170 -22.30 6.64 9.63
CA LYS A 170 -21.02 6.41 8.93
C LYS A 170 -20.03 5.66 9.81
N PHE A 171 -20.01 5.90 11.12
CA PHE A 171 -19.17 5.11 12.02
C PHE A 171 -19.71 3.68 12.19
N THR A 172 -21.04 3.50 12.19
CA THR A 172 -21.65 2.16 12.10
C THR A 172 -21.15 1.43 10.83
N ARG A 173 -21.11 2.11 9.68
CA ARG A 173 -20.57 1.56 8.44
C ARG A 173 -19.08 1.25 8.52
N PHE A 174 -18.31 2.08 9.21
CA PHE A 174 -16.89 1.83 9.46
C PHE A 174 -16.72 0.52 10.25
N CYS A 175 -17.50 0.33 11.32
CA CYS A 175 -17.50 -0.91 12.11
C CYS A 175 -17.83 -2.15 11.27
N GLN A 176 -18.79 -2.06 10.35
CA GLN A 176 -19.13 -3.16 9.42
C GLN A 176 -17.93 -3.54 8.54
N TRP A 177 -17.26 -2.55 7.92
CA TRP A 177 -16.07 -2.80 7.11
C TRP A 177 -14.90 -3.33 7.93
N LYS A 178 -14.69 -2.77 9.12
CA LYS A 178 -13.60 -3.20 10.01
C LYS A 178 -13.80 -4.62 10.50
N ASN A 179 -15.05 -5.02 10.72
CA ASN A 179 -15.39 -6.41 11.04
C ASN A 179 -15.04 -7.36 9.88
N VAL A 180 -15.35 -6.99 8.63
CA VAL A 180 -14.95 -7.78 7.46
C VAL A 180 -13.43 -7.90 7.37
N GLU A 181 -12.70 -6.79 7.55
CA GLU A 181 -11.22 -6.77 7.51
C GLU A 181 -10.60 -7.70 8.55
N LEU A 182 -11.07 -7.66 9.79
CA LEU A 182 -10.51 -8.44 10.89
C LEU A 182 -10.87 -9.93 10.85
N ASN A 183 -11.93 -10.30 10.12
CA ASN A 183 -12.38 -11.68 9.94
C ASN A 183 -11.99 -12.28 8.58
N ILE A 184 -10.99 -11.71 7.90
CA ILE A 184 -10.45 -12.28 6.65
C ILE A 184 -9.78 -13.63 6.96
N HIS A 185 -10.41 -14.71 6.50
CA HIS A 185 -9.85 -16.06 6.49
C HIS A 185 -9.74 -16.56 5.06
N LEU A 186 -8.56 -16.36 4.46
CA LEU A 186 -8.34 -16.68 3.05
C LEU A 186 -8.12 -18.18 2.83
N THR A 187 -8.72 -18.67 1.75
CA THR A 187 -8.49 -20.00 1.19
C THR A 187 -8.14 -19.90 -0.29
N MET A 188 -7.74 -21.01 -0.90
CA MET A 188 -7.53 -21.06 -2.35
C MET A 188 -8.80 -20.71 -3.14
N ASN A 189 -9.99 -20.98 -2.59
CA ASN A 189 -11.27 -20.70 -3.25
C ASN A 189 -11.62 -19.21 -3.34
N ASP A 190 -10.85 -18.35 -2.67
CA ASP A 190 -11.02 -16.89 -2.75
C ASP A 190 -10.21 -16.28 -3.90
N PHE A 191 -9.50 -17.13 -4.64
CA PHE A 191 -8.68 -16.74 -5.78
C PHE A 191 -8.98 -17.62 -7.00
N SER A 192 -9.27 -16.98 -8.12
CA SER A 192 -9.20 -17.65 -9.42
C SER A 192 -7.74 -17.71 -9.85
N VAL A 193 -7.12 -18.88 -9.71
CA VAL A 193 -5.71 -19.10 -10.06
C VAL A 193 -5.60 -19.34 -11.57
N HIS A 194 -4.64 -18.66 -12.21
CA HIS A 194 -4.33 -18.77 -13.64
C HIS A 194 -2.98 -19.48 -13.83
N ARG A 195 -2.31 -19.25 -14.96
CA ARG A 195 -1.03 -19.88 -15.31
C ARG A 195 0.10 -19.59 -14.32
N ILE A 196 1.09 -20.46 -14.33
CA ILE A 196 2.38 -20.26 -13.65
C ILE A 196 3.12 -19.12 -14.34
N ILE A 197 3.61 -18.17 -13.56
CA ILE A 197 4.40 -17.01 -14.01
C ILE A 197 5.84 -17.03 -13.46
N GLY A 198 6.16 -17.94 -12.53
CA GLY A 198 7.50 -18.12 -12.00
C GLY A 198 7.67 -19.46 -11.29
N ARG A 199 8.89 -20.00 -11.29
CA ARG A 199 9.24 -21.26 -10.62
C ARG A 199 10.43 -21.02 -9.70
N GLY A 200 10.34 -21.50 -8.46
CA GLY A 200 11.36 -21.29 -7.43
C GLY A 200 11.77 -22.57 -6.71
N GLY A 201 12.77 -22.44 -5.84
CA GLY A 201 13.37 -23.57 -5.12
C GLY A 201 12.39 -24.35 -4.22
N PHE A 202 11.38 -23.68 -3.68
CA PHE A 202 10.37 -24.25 -2.77
C PHE A 202 8.97 -24.35 -3.37
N GLY A 203 8.72 -23.81 -4.57
CA GLY A 203 7.36 -23.69 -5.07
C GLY A 203 7.24 -23.01 -6.42
N GLU A 204 6.05 -22.50 -6.69
CA GLU A 204 5.64 -21.89 -7.95
C GLU A 204 4.89 -20.58 -7.66
N VAL A 205 4.95 -19.65 -8.61
CA VAL A 205 4.22 -18.38 -8.58
C VAL A 205 3.17 -18.43 -9.69
N TYR A 206 1.93 -18.10 -9.35
CA TYR A 206 0.81 -18.08 -10.27
C TYR A 206 0.27 -16.66 -10.42
N GLY A 207 -0.19 -16.30 -11.61
CA GLY A 207 -1.12 -15.17 -11.72
C GLY A 207 -2.46 -15.56 -11.11
N CYS A 208 -3.11 -14.68 -10.35
CA CYS A 208 -4.44 -14.97 -9.79
C CYS A 208 -5.30 -13.72 -9.72
N ARG A 209 -6.62 -13.92 -9.60
CA ARG A 209 -7.60 -12.86 -9.37
C ARG A 209 -8.33 -13.11 -8.06
N LYS A 210 -8.37 -12.12 -7.18
CA LYS A 210 -9.16 -12.19 -5.95
C LYS A 210 -10.66 -12.10 -6.28
N ALA A 211 -11.42 -13.08 -5.82
CA ALA A 211 -12.81 -13.30 -6.25
C ALA A 211 -13.77 -12.17 -5.82
N ASP A 212 -13.53 -11.53 -4.68
CA ASP A 212 -14.44 -10.53 -4.11
C ASP A 212 -14.22 -9.09 -4.57
N THR A 213 -13.06 -8.82 -5.16
CA THR A 213 -12.64 -7.47 -5.59
C THR A 213 -12.27 -7.41 -7.07
N GLY A 214 -12.06 -8.57 -7.70
CA GLY A 214 -11.62 -8.68 -9.09
C GLY A 214 -10.17 -8.25 -9.33
N LYS A 215 -9.41 -7.87 -8.28
CA LYS A 215 -8.03 -7.41 -8.38
C LYS A 215 -7.07 -8.55 -8.71
N MET A 216 -6.13 -8.28 -9.61
CA MET A 216 -5.09 -9.22 -10.03
C MET A 216 -3.91 -9.18 -9.06
N TYR A 217 -3.30 -10.34 -8.82
CA TYR A 217 -2.14 -10.53 -7.94
C TYR A 217 -1.23 -11.64 -8.45
N ALA A 218 -0.01 -11.68 -7.96
CA ALA A 218 0.82 -12.89 -7.98
C ALA A 218 0.58 -13.70 -6.70
N MET A 219 0.41 -15.01 -6.82
CA MET A 219 0.29 -15.95 -5.70
C MET A 219 1.55 -16.84 -5.66
N LYS A 220 2.47 -16.55 -4.74
CA LYS A 220 3.66 -17.38 -4.48
C LYS A 220 3.26 -18.51 -3.54
N CYS A 221 3.22 -19.74 -4.07
CA CYS A 221 2.84 -20.96 -3.36
C CYS A 221 4.07 -21.80 -3.06
N LEU A 222 4.47 -21.88 -1.79
CA LEU A 222 5.58 -22.72 -1.32
C LEU A 222 5.04 -24.06 -0.80
N ASP A 223 5.61 -25.17 -1.24
CA ASP A 223 5.21 -26.51 -0.81
C ASP A 223 5.87 -26.89 0.53
N LYS A 224 5.05 -27.23 1.53
CA LYS A 224 5.53 -27.52 2.89
C LYS A 224 6.44 -28.75 2.96
N LYS A 225 6.20 -29.77 2.12
CA LYS A 225 7.06 -30.97 2.07
C LYS A 225 8.43 -30.60 1.50
N ARG A 226 8.49 -29.79 0.43
CA ARG A 226 9.73 -29.28 -0.17
C ARG A 226 10.49 -28.37 0.77
N ILE A 227 9.81 -27.50 1.53
CA ILE A 227 10.42 -26.68 2.59
C ILE A 227 11.11 -27.59 3.61
N LYS A 228 10.37 -28.55 4.18
CA LYS A 228 10.90 -29.47 5.20
C LYS A 228 12.08 -30.30 4.68
N MET A 229 11.97 -30.83 3.47
CA MET A 229 13.04 -31.61 2.83
C MET A 229 14.34 -30.81 2.67
N LYS A 230 14.24 -29.50 2.43
CA LYS A 230 15.38 -28.60 2.22
C LYS A 230 15.75 -27.78 3.46
N GLN A 231 15.14 -28.04 4.61
CA GLN A 231 15.34 -27.28 5.86
C GLN A 231 15.14 -25.75 5.68
N GLY A 232 14.14 -25.38 4.88
CA GLY A 232 13.88 -23.99 4.47
C GLY A 232 12.90 -23.22 5.35
N GLU A 233 12.50 -23.75 6.52
CA GLU A 233 11.46 -23.18 7.38
C GLU A 233 11.79 -21.74 7.80
N THR A 234 13.02 -21.51 8.26
CA THR A 234 13.50 -20.18 8.67
C THR A 234 13.44 -19.19 7.50
N LEU A 235 13.79 -19.62 6.28
CA LEU A 235 13.77 -18.75 5.11
C LEU A 235 12.34 -18.33 4.74
N ALA A 236 11.39 -19.28 4.75
CA ALA A 236 9.99 -19.00 4.44
C ALA A 236 9.33 -18.09 5.49
N LEU A 237 9.63 -18.30 6.77
CA LEU A 237 9.18 -17.42 7.85
C LEU A 237 9.82 -16.03 7.75
N ASN A 238 11.12 -15.97 7.48
CA ASN A 238 11.84 -14.70 7.31
C ASN A 238 11.25 -13.89 6.15
N GLU A 239 10.97 -14.52 5.00
CA GLU A 239 10.36 -13.84 3.86
C GLU A 239 9.04 -13.15 4.26
N ARG A 240 8.15 -13.86 4.99
CA ARG A 240 6.89 -13.28 5.47
C ARG A 240 7.11 -12.08 6.40
N ILE A 241 8.06 -12.17 7.32
CA ILE A 241 8.37 -11.08 8.27
C ILE A 241 8.92 -9.87 7.52
N MET A 242 9.91 -10.08 6.65
CA MET A 242 10.51 -9.01 5.86
C MET A 242 9.48 -8.33 4.95
N LEU A 243 8.63 -9.10 4.27
CA LEU A 243 7.50 -8.57 3.50
C LEU A 243 6.57 -7.73 4.37
N SER A 244 6.23 -8.18 5.58
CA SER A 244 5.35 -7.42 6.49
C SER A 244 5.94 -6.06 6.92
N LEU A 245 7.27 -5.97 7.06
CA LEU A 245 7.95 -4.73 7.41
C LEU A 245 7.94 -3.73 6.25
N VAL A 246 8.15 -4.20 5.01
CA VAL A 246 8.33 -3.31 3.85
C VAL A 246 7.05 -2.97 3.09
N SER A 247 5.96 -3.74 3.26
CA SER A 247 4.74 -3.60 2.44
C SER A 247 3.84 -2.42 2.82
N THR A 248 4.22 -1.61 3.82
CA THR A 248 3.49 -0.40 4.20
C THR A 248 4.05 0.84 3.51
N GLY A 249 3.17 1.77 3.10
CA GLY A 249 3.55 3.03 2.46
C GLY A 249 3.66 2.97 0.93
N ASP A 250 3.04 1.96 0.29
CA ASP A 250 2.85 1.85 -1.16
C ASP A 250 4.13 2.12 -2.00
N CYS A 251 5.25 1.48 -1.63
CA CYS A 251 6.49 1.60 -2.40
C CYS A 251 6.31 1.07 -3.83
N PRO A 252 6.57 1.88 -4.87
CA PRO A 252 6.39 1.43 -6.25
C PRO A 252 7.54 0.57 -6.76
N PHE A 253 8.62 0.40 -5.98
CA PHE A 253 9.87 -0.27 -6.41
C PHE A 253 10.17 -1.57 -5.65
N ILE A 254 9.20 -2.08 -4.87
CA ILE A 254 9.28 -3.36 -4.17
C ILE A 254 8.00 -4.14 -4.46
N VAL A 255 8.11 -5.44 -4.71
CA VAL A 255 6.97 -6.36 -4.75
C VAL A 255 6.45 -6.53 -3.33
N CYS A 256 5.34 -5.87 -3.01
CA CYS A 256 4.76 -5.85 -1.69
C CYS A 256 3.74 -6.98 -1.50
N MET A 257 3.55 -7.39 -0.24
CA MET A 257 2.59 -8.41 0.16
C MET A 257 1.29 -7.77 0.64
N THR A 258 0.18 -8.22 0.06
CA THR A 258 -1.16 -7.85 0.54
C THR A 258 -1.69 -8.87 1.56
N TYR A 259 -1.45 -10.17 1.33
CA TYR A 259 -1.94 -11.22 2.22
C TYR A 259 -0.94 -12.36 2.37
N ALA A 260 -0.99 -13.05 3.51
CA ALA A 260 -0.35 -14.34 3.72
C ALA A 260 -1.38 -15.31 4.33
N PHE A 261 -1.44 -16.53 3.80
CA PHE A 261 -2.27 -17.61 4.36
C PHE A 261 -1.59 -18.96 4.09
N HIS A 262 -2.16 -20.03 4.62
CA HIS A 262 -1.65 -21.37 4.34
C HIS A 262 -2.79 -22.38 4.20
N THR A 263 -2.52 -23.43 3.43
CA THR A 263 -3.36 -24.64 3.34
C THR A 263 -2.70 -25.77 4.14
N PRO A 264 -3.25 -26.99 4.19
CA PRO A 264 -2.57 -28.13 4.80
C PRO A 264 -1.17 -28.38 4.21
N ASP A 265 -1.00 -28.16 2.90
CA ASP A 265 0.18 -28.52 2.11
C ASP A 265 1.03 -27.34 1.62
N LYS A 266 0.50 -26.10 1.60
CA LYS A 266 1.20 -24.92 1.05
C LYS A 266 1.22 -23.72 1.99
N LEU A 267 2.26 -22.89 1.85
CA LEU A 267 2.28 -21.49 2.32
C LEU A 267 2.05 -20.58 1.11
N CYS A 268 1.17 -19.59 1.24
CA CYS A 268 0.76 -18.74 0.13
C CYS A 268 0.96 -17.26 0.46
N PHE A 269 1.71 -16.55 -0.38
CA PHE A 269 1.85 -15.10 -0.34
C PHE A 269 1.14 -14.46 -1.53
N ILE A 270 0.28 -13.48 -1.26
CA ILE A 270 -0.39 -12.67 -2.28
C ILE A 270 0.39 -11.37 -2.43
N LEU A 271 1.00 -11.22 -3.60
CA LEU A 271 2.00 -10.21 -3.92
C LEU A 271 1.54 -9.35 -5.10
N ASP A 272 2.19 -8.19 -5.28
CA ASP A 272 2.06 -7.41 -6.51
C ASP A 272 2.37 -8.28 -7.74
N LEU A 273 1.56 -8.12 -8.79
CA LEU A 273 1.71 -8.87 -10.03
C LEU A 273 2.74 -8.18 -10.94
N MET A 274 3.84 -8.87 -11.22
CA MET A 274 4.88 -8.45 -12.17
C MET A 274 4.86 -9.38 -13.38
N ASN A 275 4.47 -8.88 -14.54
CA ASN A 275 4.21 -9.68 -15.74
C ASN A 275 5.24 -9.49 -16.87
N GLY A 276 6.23 -8.62 -16.66
CA GLY A 276 7.31 -8.33 -17.62
C GLY A 276 8.49 -9.31 -17.52
N GLY A 277 8.46 -10.28 -16.62
CA GLY A 277 9.59 -11.18 -16.37
C GLY A 277 10.68 -10.55 -15.49
N ASP A 278 11.81 -11.23 -15.35
CA ASP A 278 12.95 -10.75 -14.56
C ASP A 278 14.07 -10.18 -15.43
N LEU A 279 14.91 -9.33 -14.84
CA LEU A 279 15.99 -8.65 -15.55
C LEU A 279 17.09 -9.63 -16.02
N HIS A 280 17.21 -10.82 -15.41
CA HIS A 280 18.13 -11.85 -15.90
C HIS A 280 17.69 -12.40 -17.26
N TYR A 281 16.40 -12.68 -17.43
CA TYR A 281 15.83 -13.03 -18.73
C TYR A 281 16.11 -11.94 -19.77
N HIS A 282 15.83 -10.68 -19.45
CA HIS A 282 16.06 -9.56 -20.39
C HIS A 282 17.53 -9.37 -20.74
N LEU A 283 18.46 -9.53 -19.79
CA LEU A 283 19.90 -9.53 -20.08
C LEU A 283 20.29 -10.67 -21.03
N SER A 284 19.68 -11.85 -20.88
CA SER A 284 19.99 -13.00 -21.75
C SER A 284 19.48 -12.81 -23.19
N GLN A 285 18.35 -12.11 -23.38
CA GLN A 285 17.72 -11.92 -24.68
C GLN A 285 18.19 -10.65 -25.39
N HIS A 286 18.30 -9.54 -24.67
CA HIS A 286 18.65 -8.23 -25.22
C HIS A 286 20.17 -7.98 -25.24
N GLY A 287 20.94 -8.74 -24.46
CA GLY A 287 22.36 -8.49 -24.24
C GLY A 287 22.60 -7.41 -23.18
N VAL A 288 23.79 -6.81 -23.20
CA VAL A 288 24.16 -5.76 -22.23
C VAL A 288 23.35 -4.49 -22.47
N PHE A 289 22.85 -3.89 -21.39
CA PHE A 289 22.15 -2.62 -21.45
C PHE A 289 23.12 -1.45 -21.67
N SER A 290 22.65 -0.42 -22.38
CA SER A 290 23.33 0.87 -22.45
C SER A 290 23.33 1.57 -21.09
N GLU A 291 24.23 2.55 -20.92
CA GLU A 291 24.29 3.33 -19.68
C GLU A 291 22.97 4.05 -19.38
N LYS A 292 22.27 4.52 -20.42
CA LYS A 292 20.97 5.19 -20.28
C LYS A 292 19.90 4.25 -19.71
N GLU A 293 19.82 3.03 -20.21
CA GLU A 293 18.88 2.00 -19.73
C GLU A 293 19.26 1.54 -18.32
N MET A 294 20.54 1.28 -18.07
CA MET A 294 21.01 0.88 -16.74
C MET A 294 20.77 1.98 -15.70
N ARG A 295 20.93 3.26 -16.07
CA ARG A 295 20.64 4.40 -15.18
C ARG A 295 19.17 4.45 -14.78
N PHE A 296 18.25 4.13 -15.70
CA PHE A 296 16.82 4.06 -15.41
C PHE A 296 16.53 2.97 -14.37
N TYR A 297 16.97 1.73 -14.61
CA TYR A 297 16.75 0.64 -13.66
C TYR A 297 17.46 0.86 -12.32
N ALA A 298 18.69 1.37 -12.35
CA ALA A 298 19.45 1.68 -11.14
C ALA A 298 18.74 2.71 -10.27
N ALA A 299 18.16 3.76 -10.86
CA ALA A 299 17.43 4.79 -10.12
C ALA A 299 16.22 4.19 -9.36
N GLU A 300 15.43 3.35 -10.02
CA GLU A 300 14.28 2.68 -9.39
C GLU A 300 14.70 1.69 -8.30
N ILE A 301 15.74 0.90 -8.56
CA ILE A 301 16.31 -0.03 -7.57
C ILE A 301 16.82 0.74 -6.34
N ILE A 302 17.49 1.88 -6.53
CA ILE A 302 17.99 2.71 -5.43
C ILE A 302 16.83 3.18 -4.54
N LEU A 303 15.72 3.64 -5.12
CA LEU A 303 14.54 4.07 -4.35
C LEU A 303 13.87 2.89 -3.62
N GLY A 304 13.85 1.70 -4.22
CA GLY A 304 13.42 0.48 -3.54
C GLY A 304 14.31 0.13 -2.34
N LEU A 305 15.63 0.21 -2.50
CA LEU A 305 16.58 -0.02 -1.41
C LEU A 305 16.47 1.05 -0.31
N GLU A 306 16.29 2.32 -0.68
CA GLU A 306 16.04 3.42 0.26
C GLU A 306 14.81 3.12 1.14
N HIS A 307 13.71 2.67 0.55
CA HIS A 307 12.49 2.33 1.30
C HIS A 307 12.73 1.20 2.32
N MET A 308 13.52 0.17 1.96
CA MET A 308 13.92 -0.89 2.89
C MET A 308 14.84 -0.37 3.99
N HIS A 309 15.86 0.41 3.63
CA HIS A 309 16.84 0.95 4.58
C HIS A 309 16.21 1.92 5.58
N ASN A 310 15.24 2.73 5.16
CA ASN A 310 14.45 3.61 6.04
C ASN A 310 13.61 2.83 7.06
N ARG A 311 13.41 1.52 6.83
CA ARG A 311 12.74 0.58 7.74
C ARG A 311 13.71 -0.38 8.41
N PHE A 312 15.01 -0.07 8.38
CA PHE A 312 16.07 -0.90 8.94
C PHE A 312 16.12 -2.31 8.37
N VAL A 313 15.75 -2.50 7.10
CA VAL A 313 15.82 -3.80 6.41
C VAL A 313 16.96 -3.77 5.40
N VAL A 314 17.89 -4.71 5.48
CA VAL A 314 18.95 -4.94 4.48
C VAL A 314 18.57 -6.11 3.57
N TYR A 315 18.59 -5.91 2.26
CA TYR A 315 18.05 -6.88 1.28
C TYR A 315 18.94 -8.13 1.06
N ARG A 316 20.26 -7.93 0.93
CA ARG A 316 21.31 -8.97 0.82
C ARG A 316 21.30 -9.90 -0.41
N ASP A 317 20.30 -9.86 -1.29
CA ASP A 317 20.25 -10.72 -2.50
C ASP A 317 19.98 -9.93 -3.79
N LEU A 318 20.67 -8.78 -3.95
CA LEU A 318 20.53 -7.95 -5.15
C LEU A 318 21.22 -8.58 -6.36
N LYS A 319 20.41 -9.08 -7.29
CA LYS A 319 20.84 -9.69 -8.55
C LYS A 319 19.75 -9.54 -9.62
N PRO A 320 20.09 -9.62 -10.93
CA PRO A 320 19.11 -9.41 -12.00
C PRO A 320 17.88 -10.34 -11.94
N ALA A 321 18.05 -11.58 -11.47
CA ALA A 321 16.95 -12.54 -11.33
C ALA A 321 15.88 -12.14 -10.29
N ASN A 322 16.21 -11.23 -9.36
CA ASN A 322 15.27 -10.75 -8.34
C ASN A 322 14.69 -9.36 -8.66
N ILE A 323 15.01 -8.80 -9.83
CA ILE A 323 14.46 -7.53 -10.31
C ILE A 323 13.40 -7.85 -11.35
N LEU A 324 12.14 -7.64 -11.02
CA LEU A 324 11.00 -7.97 -11.89
C LEU A 324 10.48 -6.73 -12.62
N LEU A 325 10.02 -6.90 -13.85
CA LEU A 325 9.43 -5.84 -14.66
C LEU A 325 7.90 -5.95 -14.66
N ASP A 326 7.22 -4.81 -14.67
CA ASP A 326 5.78 -4.73 -14.96
C ASP A 326 5.51 -4.60 -16.48
N GLU A 327 4.25 -4.37 -16.85
CA GLU A 327 3.84 -4.24 -18.26
C GLU A 327 4.33 -2.96 -18.94
N HIS A 328 4.80 -1.98 -18.18
CA HIS A 328 5.31 -0.70 -18.65
C HIS A 328 6.84 -0.64 -18.65
N GLY A 329 7.51 -1.68 -18.12
CA GLY A 329 8.96 -1.77 -18.04
C GLY A 329 9.56 -1.18 -16.77
N HIS A 330 8.74 -0.77 -15.80
CA HIS A 330 9.23 -0.35 -14.48
C HIS A 330 9.64 -1.56 -13.66
N VAL A 331 10.68 -1.41 -12.84
CA VAL A 331 11.26 -2.50 -12.06
C VAL A 331 10.86 -2.47 -10.60
N ARG A 332 10.71 -3.66 -10.01
CA ARG A 332 10.55 -3.85 -8.57
C ARG A 332 11.48 -4.94 -8.04
N ILE A 333 12.02 -4.70 -6.85
CA ILE A 333 12.78 -5.69 -6.09
C ILE A 333 11.81 -6.76 -5.56
N SER A 334 12.14 -8.03 -5.72
CA SER A 334 11.35 -9.19 -5.28
C SER A 334 12.16 -10.14 -4.39
N ASP A 335 11.55 -11.20 -3.87
CA ASP A 335 12.18 -12.26 -3.06
C ASP A 335 13.02 -11.77 -1.86
N LEU A 336 12.34 -11.50 -0.74
CA LEU A 336 12.97 -10.99 0.49
C LEU A 336 13.41 -12.12 1.45
N GLY A 337 13.51 -13.36 0.98
CA GLY A 337 13.84 -14.51 1.84
C GLY A 337 15.18 -14.35 2.58
N LEU A 338 16.16 -13.67 1.95
CA LEU A 338 17.47 -13.41 2.53
C LEU A 338 17.60 -12.03 3.19
N ALA A 339 16.56 -11.20 3.20
CA ALA A 339 16.61 -9.90 3.84
C ALA A 339 16.71 -10.02 5.38
N CYS A 340 17.13 -8.96 6.06
CA CYS A 340 17.32 -8.97 7.51
C CYS A 340 16.99 -7.60 8.13
N ASP A 341 16.28 -7.61 9.27
CA ASP A 341 16.05 -6.43 10.11
C ASP A 341 17.30 -6.14 10.96
N PHE A 342 17.82 -4.91 10.87
CA PHE A 342 18.97 -4.42 11.62
C PHE A 342 18.64 -3.33 12.65
N SER A 343 17.36 -3.09 12.94
CA SER A 343 16.90 -2.07 13.91
C SER A 343 17.42 -2.31 15.33
N LYS A 344 17.52 -3.57 15.75
CA LYS A 344 17.97 -3.96 17.10
C LYS A 344 19.39 -4.51 17.13
N LYS A 345 19.79 -5.28 16.12
CA LYS A 345 21.11 -5.91 16.02
C LYS A 345 21.58 -5.90 14.58
N LYS A 346 22.81 -5.44 14.34
CA LYS A 346 23.41 -5.54 13.00
C LYS A 346 23.68 -7.02 12.67
N PRO A 347 23.34 -7.47 11.45
CA PRO A 347 23.65 -8.83 11.03
C PRO A 347 25.17 -9.05 10.94
N HIS A 348 25.64 -10.23 11.35
CA HIS A 348 27.03 -10.62 11.15
C HIS A 348 27.30 -10.79 9.64
N LEU A 349 28.43 -10.22 9.17
CA LEU A 349 28.83 -10.18 7.75
C LEU A 349 29.36 -11.52 7.20
N GLY A 350 29.12 -12.67 7.85
CA GLY A 350 29.71 -13.94 7.46
C GLY A 350 28.79 -15.14 7.63
N GLY A 351 28.65 -15.92 6.55
CA GLY A 351 28.29 -17.34 6.57
C GLY A 351 26.81 -17.66 6.66
N GLY A 352 26.30 -18.44 5.70
CA GLY A 352 24.94 -18.98 5.66
C GLY A 352 24.65 -20.04 6.72
N GLU A 353 24.91 -19.77 8.00
CA GLU A 353 24.54 -20.68 9.09
C GLU A 353 23.58 -20.02 10.08
N LYS A 354 22.44 -20.71 10.23
CA LYS A 354 21.39 -20.66 11.25
C LYS A 354 21.50 -19.52 12.27
N GLN A 355 20.70 -18.47 12.06
CA GLN A 355 20.17 -17.70 13.18
C GLN A 355 19.07 -18.54 13.84
N GLU A 356 19.35 -19.09 15.02
CA GLU A 356 18.30 -19.42 15.99
C GLU A 356 17.65 -18.11 16.41
N LEU A 357 16.48 -17.84 15.84
CA LEU A 357 15.60 -16.79 16.32
C LEU A 357 14.96 -17.27 17.62
N ASN A 358 15.56 -16.90 18.76
CA ASN A 358 14.89 -16.96 20.05
C ASN A 358 13.72 -15.96 20.02
N TYR A 359 12.51 -16.46 19.89
CA TYR A 359 11.29 -15.71 20.16
C TYR A 359 10.81 -16.03 21.59
N PRO A 360 10.22 -15.05 22.30
CA PRO A 360 9.50 -15.30 23.55
C PRO A 360 8.21 -16.11 23.35
#